data_AF-A0A2V8Z614-F1
#
_entry.id   AF-A0A2V8Z614-F1
#
_cell.length_a   1.000
_cell.length_b   1.000
_cell.length_c   1.000
_cell.angle_alpha   90.00
_cell.angle_beta   90.00
_cell.angle_gamma   90.00
#
_symmetry.space_group_name_H-M   'P 1'
#
loop_
_entity.id
_entity.type
_entity.pdbx_description
1 polymer ?
#
loop_
_entity_poly.entity_id
_entity_poly.type
_entity_poly.pdbx_seq_one_letter_code
_entity_poly.pdbx_strand_id
1 'polypeptide(L)' 'MSNTNVDIPVEIHCAKCGEKSLSTETMQDDSPVTCSNCGARIGCWGDVKKAALQSVAKQIKKKLKDDFGDAFRPQ' A
#
# COMPACT_ATOMS: atom_id res chain seq x y z
N MET A 1 -20.80 -19.00 -2.44
CA MET A 1 -19.46 -18.45 -2.77
C MET A 1 -19.27 -17.21 -1.91
N SER A 2 -18.53 -17.31 -0.82
CA SER A 2 -18.25 -16.16 0.05
C SER A 2 -17.21 -15.27 -0.64
N ASN A 3 -17.62 -14.07 -1.08
CA ASN A 3 -16.67 -13.05 -1.52
C ASN A 3 -15.95 -12.52 -0.28
N THR A 4 -14.77 -13.07 0.00
CA THR A 4 -13.90 -12.54 1.05
C THR A 4 -13.25 -11.25 0.54
N ASN A 5 -13.89 -10.12 0.79
CA ASN A 5 -13.28 -8.81 0.60
C ASN A 5 -12.20 -8.64 1.67
N VAL A 6 -10.93 -8.66 1.26
CA VAL A 6 -9.80 -8.44 2.16
C VAL A 6 -9.42 -6.97 2.11
N ASP A 7 -9.78 -6.23 3.14
CA ASP A 7 -9.30 -4.86 3.34
C ASP A 7 -7.86 -4.92 3.86
N ILE A 8 -6.92 -4.35 3.10
CA ILE A 8 -5.50 -4.32 3.45
C ILE A 8 -5.10 -2.85 3.55
N PRO A 9 -4.94 -2.31 4.77
CA PRO A 9 -4.52 -0.93 4.94
C PRO A 9 -3.10 -0.78 4.38
N VAL A 10 -2.92 0.14 3.44
CA VAL A 10 -1.61 0.54 2.94
C VAL A 10 -1.28 1.89 3.55
N GLU A 11 -0.28 1.91 4.43
CA GLU A 11 0.22 3.14 5.03
C GLU A 11 1.43 3.64 4.23
N ILE A 12 1.26 4.79 3.58
CA ILE A 12 2.35 5.43 2.83
C ILE A 12 2.98 6.48 3.73
N HIS A 13 4.29 6.37 3.95
CA HIS A 13 5.05 7.27 4.79
C HIS A 13 6.02 8.09 3.96
N CYS A 14 6.21 9.36 4.32
CA CYS A 14 7.22 10.20 3.70
C CYS A 14 8.62 9.68 4.03
N ALA A 15 9.44 9.40 3.02
CA ALA A 15 10.81 8.93 3.23
C ALA A 15 11.71 9.92 3.98
N LYS A 16 11.36 11.22 3.98
CA LYS A 16 12.19 12.28 4.58
C LYS A 16 11.84 12.53 6.05
N CYS A 17 10.57 12.59 6.39
CA CYS A 17 10.11 12.91 7.76
C CYS A 17 9.36 11.78 8.46
N GLY A 18 9.04 10.69 7.76
CA GLY A 18 8.29 9.56 8.30
C GLY A 18 6.79 9.78 8.45
N GLU A 19 6.29 10.97 8.11
CA GLU A 19 4.87 11.32 8.27
C GLU A 19 3.98 10.70 7.19
N LYS A 20 2.75 10.35 7.56
CA LYS A 20 1.74 9.74 6.66
C LYS A 20 0.90 10.76 5.89
N SER A 21 1.15 12.05 6.13
CA SER A 21 0.39 13.15 5.55
C SER A 21 0.94 13.52 4.18
N LEU A 22 0.21 13.13 3.13
CA LEU A 22 0.53 13.42 1.73
C LEU A 22 -0.51 14.36 1.11
N SER A 23 -0.04 15.27 0.27
CA SER A 23 -0.86 16.15 -0.56
C SER A 23 -0.59 15.83 -2.03
N THR A 24 -1.66 15.82 -2.83
CA THR A 24 -1.60 15.81 -4.28
C THR A 24 -2.66 16.76 -4.81
N GLU A 25 -2.34 17.54 -5.83
CA GLU A 25 -3.30 18.47 -6.44
C GLU A 25 -4.37 17.73 -7.25
N THR A 26 -3.99 16.59 -7.84
CA THR A 26 -4.86 15.77 -8.68
C THR A 26 -4.61 14.28 -8.41
N MET A 27 -5.65 13.46 -8.61
CA MET A 27 -5.56 11.99 -8.48
C MET A 27 -5.17 11.32 -9.82
N GLN A 28 -4.32 11.96 -10.62
CA GLN A 28 -3.81 11.40 -11.87
C GLN A 28 -2.43 10.81 -11.65
N ASP A 29 -2.06 9.77 -12.40
CA ASP A 29 -0.80 9.06 -12.18
C ASP A 29 0.45 9.97 -12.33
N ASP A 30 0.40 11.01 -13.17
CA ASP A 30 1.46 12.02 -13.35
C ASP A 30 1.44 13.13 -12.29
N SER A 31 0.43 13.17 -11.42
CA SER A 31 0.30 14.23 -10.42
C SER A 31 1.40 14.11 -9.36
N PRO A 32 2.14 15.21 -9.09
CA PRO A 32 3.19 15.19 -8.09
C PRO A 32 2.60 15.07 -6.68
N VAL A 33 3.12 14.10 -5.93
CA VAL A 33 2.80 13.89 -4.53
C VAL A 33 3.87 14.54 -3.67
N THR A 34 3.45 15.43 -2.80
CA THR A 34 4.29 16.12 -1.83
C THR A 34 3.87 15.77 -0.41
N CYS A 35 4.83 15.75 0.51
CA CYS A 35 4.50 15.58 1.92
C CYS A 35 3.94 16.89 2.49
N SER A 36 2.75 16.84 3.07
CA SER A 36 2.10 18.00 3.68
C SER A 36 2.85 18.55 4.89
N ASN A 37 3.67 17.70 5.55
CA ASN A 37 4.41 18.09 6.74
C ASN A 37 5.75 18.74 6.42
N CYS A 38 6.58 18.10 5.57
CA CYS A 38 7.93 18.58 5.30
C CYS A 38 8.11 19.26 3.93
N GLY A 39 7.06 19.29 3.10
CA GLY A 39 7.10 19.83 1.74
C GLY A 39 7.96 19.03 0.76
N ALA A 40 8.51 17.88 1.18
CA ALA A 40 9.34 17.06 0.31
C ALA A 40 8.51 16.44 -0.81
N ARG A 41 9.00 16.54 -2.05
CA ARG A 41 8.45 15.82 -3.18
C ARG A 41 8.81 14.34 -3.04
N ILE A 42 7.79 13.49 -2.95
CA ILE A 42 7.98 12.03 -2.82
C ILE A 42 8.09 11.39 -4.19
N GLY A 43 7.25 11.82 -5.13
CA GLY A 43 7.17 11.23 -6.47
C GLY A 43 5.87 11.62 -7.16
N CYS A 44 5.41 10.79 -8.09
CA CYS A 44 4.10 10.93 -8.72
C CYS A 44 3.09 9.96 -8.11
N TRP A 45 1.79 10.25 -8.25
CA TRP A 45 0.72 9.41 -7.69
C TRP A 45 0.73 7.98 -8.27
N GLY A 46 1.15 7.82 -9.53
CA GLY A 46 1.32 6.53 -10.18
C GLY A 46 2.36 5.65 -9.49
N ASP A 47 3.48 6.22 -9.05
CA ASP A 47 4.50 5.51 -8.27
C ASP A 47 3.96 5.09 -6.90
N VAL A 48 3.22 5.99 -6.23
CA VAL A 48 2.58 5.71 -4.95
C VAL A 48 1.58 4.55 -5.08
N LYS A 49 0.73 4.58 -6.11
CA LYS A 49 -0.23 3.51 -6.41
C LYS A 49 0.46 2.19 -6.72
N LYS A 50 1.55 2.22 -7.50
CA LYS A 50 2.34 1.02 -7.82
C LYS A 50 3.01 0.43 -6.58
N ALA A 51 3.58 1.26 -5.72
CA ALA A 51 4.17 0.84 -4.44
C ALA A 51 3.11 0.27 -3.49
N ALA A 52 1.93 0.88 -3.44
CA ALA A 52 0.79 0.37 -2.69
C ALA A 52 0.36 -1.00 -3.19
N LEU A 53 0.16 -1.15 -4.51
CA LEU A 53 -0.24 -2.41 -5.14
C LEU A 53 0.78 -3.53 -4.87
N GLN A 54 2.08 -3.23 -4.95
CA GLN A 54 3.12 -4.22 -4.63
C GLN A 54 3.09 -4.63 -3.16
N SER A 55 2.88 -3.68 -2.25
CA SER A 55 2.78 -3.94 -0.82
C SER A 55 1.57 -4.84 -0.51
N VAL A 56 0.42 -4.53 -1.10
CA VAL A 56 -0.81 -5.34 -1.01
C VAL A 56 -0.57 -6.73 -1.57
N ALA A 57 0.01 -6.87 -2.76
CA ALA A 57 0.27 -8.17 -3.38
C ALA A 57 1.18 -9.05 -2.50
N LYS A 58 2.18 -8.46 -1.83
CA LYS A 58 3.04 -9.17 -0.88
C LYS A 58 2.28 -9.60 0.38
N GLN A 59 1.42 -8.74 0.92
CA GLN A 59 0.58 -9.07 2.07
C GLN A 59 -0.44 -10.17 1.75
N ILE A 60 -1.11 -10.10 0.60
CA ILE A 60 -2.03 -11.15 0.12
C ILE A 60 -1.31 -12.48 0.00
N LYS A 61 -0.12 -12.52 -0.63
CA LYS A 61 0.68 -13.75 -0.73
C LYS A 61 1.04 -14.31 0.64
N LYS A 62 1.38 -13.46 1.61
CA LYS A 62 1.70 -13.89 2.98
C LYS A 62 0.46 -14.45 3.68
N LYS A 63 -0.68 -13.77 3.58
CA LYS A 63 -1.95 -14.18 4.19
C LYS A 63 -2.45 -15.50 3.61
N LEU A 64 -2.43 -15.63 2.28
CA LEU A 64 -2.72 -16.90 1.59
C LEU A 64 -1.84 -18.05 2.07
N LYS A 65 -0.54 -17.81 2.28
CA LYS A 65 0.37 -18.84 2.78
C LYS A 65 0.07 -19.25 4.21
N ASP A 66 -0.39 -18.32 5.05
CA ASP A 66 -0.78 -18.58 6.44
C ASP A 66 -2.08 -19.40 6.48
N ASP A 67 -3.12 -18.95 5.78
CA ASP A 67 -4.42 -19.64 5.68
C ASP A 67 -4.30 -21.03 5.03
N PHE A 68 -3.57 -21.16 3.92
CA PHE A 68 -3.37 -22.47 3.29
C PHE A 68 -2.35 -23.34 4.05
N GLY A 69 -1.40 -22.74 4.77
CA GLY A 69 -0.42 -23.47 5.57
C GLY A 69 -1.03 -24.12 6.80
N ASP A 70 -2.02 -23.47 7.43
CA ASP A 70 -2.77 -24.01 8.56
C ASP A 70 -3.81 -25.06 8.10
N ALA A 71 -4.46 -24.82 6.95
CA ALA A 71 -5.45 -25.75 6.37
C ALA A 71 -4.86 -27.10 5.90
N PHE A 72 -3.54 -27.21 5.72
CA PHE A 72 -2.84 -28.43 5.30
C PHE A 72 -1.88 -28.96 6.37
N ARG A 73 -2.17 -28.74 7.65
CA ARG A 73 -1.50 -29.49 8.71
C ARG A 73 -2.17 -30.87 8.83
N PRO A 74 -1.55 -31.98 8.37
CA PRO A 74 -2.07 -33.29 8.71
C PRO A 74 -2.01 -33.45 10.23
N GLN A 75 -3.16 -33.71 10.86
CA GLN A 75 -3.21 -34.29 12.20
C GLN A 75 -2.60 -35.70 12.17
#